data_AF-A0A926BWZ8-F1
#
_entry.id   AF-A0A926BWZ8-F1
#
_cell.length_a   1.000
_cell.length_b   1.000
_cell.length_c   1.000
_cell.angle_alpha   90.00
_cell.angle_beta   90.00
_cell.angle_gamma   90.00
#
_symmetry.space_group_name_H-M   'P 1'
#
loop_
_entity.id
_entity.type
_entity.pdbx_description
1 polymer ?
#
loop_
_entity_poly.entity_id
_entity_poly.type
_entity_poly.pdbx_seq_one_letter_code
_entity_poly.pdbx_strand_id
1 'polypeptide(L)'
;MNIGDKVRMLRAKEQGVVTRLLPGNQIEVEIEDGFRIPIMRSELVLVSPLEAERLMKQAPGIEPQKPLLPTVVSNQGLYLAFVPQNDREVALFLVNNTDWDVPYTILEERGMLMRGLQSGLLKGKSQTKLNDYYALVKFEDWPTFVVQMLWFRAGNVALRPPLVKRLKARAETFHKNKANVPVVNQPGHLFQLDADEKVTGEPTPANKMQPAPALKADAIKAEMLAPKNDPVGIIVTRPSAVVDLHVEALLPNGPDKRIPAELLELQLKTFEKTLENAVATGMNEITFIHGVGSGALRTELHRRLGKHPHVKFFEDAQKQKFGYGATKVAIK
;
A
#
# COMPACT_ATOMS: atom_id res chain seq x y z
N MET A 1 45.35 25.19 8.48
CA MET A 1 44.87 26.55 8.77
C MET A 1 45.95 27.49 8.33
N ASN A 2 45.83 27.88 7.08
CA ASN A 2 46.67 28.85 6.40
C ASN A 2 45.86 30.14 6.20
N ILE A 3 46.55 31.22 5.87
CA ILE A 3 45.91 32.48 5.47
C ILE A 3 45.08 32.21 4.20
N GLY A 4 43.81 32.60 4.22
CA GLY A 4 42.84 32.34 3.15
C GLY A 4 41.89 31.15 3.40
N ASP A 5 42.12 30.33 4.44
CA ASP A 5 41.21 29.24 4.76
C ASP A 5 39.89 29.78 5.34
N LYS A 6 38.74 29.24 4.88
CA LYS A 6 37.44 29.49 5.50
C LYS A 6 37.34 28.66 6.78
N VAL A 7 37.07 29.32 7.89
CA VAL A 7 37.00 28.71 9.22
C VAL A 7 35.66 29.00 9.88
N ARG A 8 35.16 28.04 10.64
CA ARG A 8 33.96 28.19 11.47
C ARG A 8 34.39 28.20 12.94
N MET A 9 33.82 29.12 13.71
CA MET A 9 34.06 29.18 15.15
C MET A 9 33.31 28.07 15.88
N LEU A 10 33.90 27.45 16.90
CA LEU A 10 33.29 26.37 17.67
C LEU A 10 32.16 26.84 18.59
N ARG A 11 32.29 28.08 19.10
CA ARG A 11 31.40 28.65 20.12
C ARG A 11 30.45 29.72 19.59
N ALA A 12 30.64 30.14 18.34
CA ALA A 12 29.83 31.14 17.67
C ALA A 12 29.33 30.58 16.33
N LYS A 13 28.16 31.03 15.87
CA LYS A 13 27.58 30.58 14.59
C LYS A 13 28.23 31.21 13.37
N GLU A 14 29.14 32.15 13.58
CA GLU A 14 29.79 32.92 12.54
C GLU A 14 30.92 32.12 11.87
N GLN A 15 31.09 32.41 10.58
CA GLN A 15 32.19 31.92 9.76
C GLN A 15 33.04 33.10 9.35
N GLY A 16 34.32 32.86 9.11
CA GLY A 16 35.21 33.89 8.62
C GLY A 16 36.38 33.31 7.85
N VAL A 17 37.21 34.21 7.32
CA VAL A 17 38.40 33.85 6.57
C VAL A 17 39.63 34.24 7.39
N VAL A 18 40.60 33.34 7.45
CA VAL A 18 41.86 33.62 8.14
C VAL A 18 42.64 34.69 7.37
N THR A 19 42.82 35.86 7.97
CA THR A 19 43.57 36.98 7.36
C THR A 19 45.03 36.99 7.79
N ARG A 20 45.32 36.59 9.03
CA ARG A 20 46.67 36.68 9.60
C ARG A 20 46.90 35.67 10.72
N LEU A 21 48.12 35.16 10.83
CA LEU A 21 48.56 34.32 11.94
C LEU A 21 49.27 35.19 12.97
N LEU A 22 48.85 35.12 14.24
CA LEU A 22 49.41 35.89 15.34
C LEU A 22 50.32 35.02 16.24
N PRO A 23 51.28 35.62 16.97
CA PRO A 23 52.05 34.91 17.99
C PRO A 23 51.15 34.35 19.09
N GLY A 24 51.56 33.25 19.73
CA GLY A 24 50.79 32.66 20.84
C GLY A 24 49.58 31.80 20.41
N ASN A 25 49.63 31.21 19.21
CA ASN A 25 48.61 30.30 18.67
C ASN A 25 47.23 30.98 18.44
N GLN A 26 47.24 32.30 18.26
CA GLN A 26 46.09 33.11 17.87
C GLN A 26 46.05 33.30 16.36
N ILE A 27 44.85 33.43 15.82
CA ILE A 27 44.58 33.62 14.40
C ILE A 27 43.60 34.80 14.28
N GLU A 28 43.90 35.72 13.38
CA GLU A 28 42.99 36.81 13.02
C GLU A 28 42.03 36.31 11.94
N VAL A 29 40.74 36.39 12.24
CA VAL A 29 39.66 35.96 11.35
C VAL A 29 38.79 37.17 11.02
N GLU A 30 38.56 37.39 9.73
CA GLU A 30 37.61 38.38 9.23
C GLU A 30 36.25 37.71 9.02
N ILE A 31 35.24 38.16 9.77
CA ILE A 31 33.85 37.68 9.66
C ILE A 31 33.14 38.34 8.46
N GLU A 32 31.98 37.82 8.06
CA GLU A 32 31.21 38.32 6.91
C GLU A 32 30.82 39.81 7.04
N ASP A 33 30.70 40.32 8.27
CA ASP A 33 30.43 41.73 8.57
C ASP A 33 31.67 42.66 8.44
N GLY A 34 32.82 42.13 7.99
CA GLY A 34 34.05 42.89 7.74
C GLY A 34 34.87 43.23 9.00
N PHE A 35 34.46 42.74 10.17
CA PHE A 35 35.22 42.90 11.41
C PHE A 35 36.31 41.84 11.55
N ARG A 36 37.47 42.25 12.08
CA ARG A 36 38.62 41.36 12.32
C ARG A 36 38.77 41.07 13.80
N ILE A 37 38.69 39.80 14.16
CA ILE A 37 38.72 39.36 15.55
C ILE A 37 39.88 38.37 15.74
N PRO A 38 40.75 38.58 16.75
CA PRO A 38 41.77 37.60 17.12
C PRO A 38 41.12 36.47 17.95
N ILE A 39 41.24 35.25 17.47
CA ILE A 39 40.68 34.05 18.12
C ILE A 39 41.73 32.94 18.21
N MET A 40 41.63 32.09 19.23
CA MET A 40 42.55 30.97 19.41
C MET A 40 42.35 29.92 18.31
N ARG A 41 43.45 29.34 17.79
CA ARG A 41 43.39 28.27 16.77
C ARG A 41 42.54 27.07 17.22
N SER A 42 42.50 26.79 18.52
CA SER A 42 41.70 25.70 19.11
C SER A 42 40.19 25.94 19.06
N GLU A 43 39.75 27.18 18.81
CA GLU A 43 38.33 27.54 18.71
C GLU A 43 37.84 27.62 17.26
N LEU A 44 38.69 27.23 16.30
CA LEU A 44 38.40 27.25 14.87
C LEU A 44 38.35 25.83 14.30
N VAL A 45 37.48 25.64 13.31
CA VAL A 45 37.41 24.41 12.49
C VAL A 45 37.45 24.79 11.03
N LEU A 46 38.27 24.09 10.26
CA LEU A 46 38.47 24.33 8.82
C LEU A 46 37.23 23.88 8.05
N VAL A 47 36.63 24.76 7.25
CA VAL A 47 35.49 24.43 6.40
C VAL A 47 36.03 24.01 5.03
N SER A 48 36.04 22.70 4.78
CA SER A 48 36.40 22.18 3.45
C SER A 48 35.27 22.47 2.45
N PRO A 49 35.56 22.83 1.19
CA PRO A 49 34.54 22.99 0.14
C PRO A 49 33.63 21.76 -0.01
N LEU A 50 34.16 20.57 0.31
CA LEU A 50 33.42 19.29 0.29
C LEU A 50 32.47 19.08 1.50
N GLU A 51 32.62 19.86 2.57
CA GLU A 51 31.69 19.83 3.73
C GLU A 51 30.54 20.83 3.58
N ALA A 52 30.69 21.88 2.77
CA ALA A 52 29.61 22.82 2.45
C ALA A 52 28.42 22.11 1.74
N GLU A 53 28.72 21.14 0.87
CA GLU A 53 27.69 20.33 0.17
C GLU A 53 26.98 19.32 1.07
N ARG A 54 27.60 18.89 2.19
CA ARG A 54 27.03 17.86 3.08
C ARG A 54 26.25 18.42 4.26
N LEU A 55 26.44 19.70 4.61
CA LEU A 55 25.80 20.33 5.78
C LEU A 55 24.77 21.42 5.43
N MET A 56 24.65 21.85 4.16
CA MET A 56 23.55 22.72 3.67
C MET A 56 22.27 21.96 3.27
N LYS A 57 21.99 20.81 3.89
CA LYS A 57 20.62 20.26 3.90
C LYS A 57 19.90 20.69 5.16
N GLN A 58 19.45 21.94 5.17
CA GLN A 58 18.25 22.34 5.92
C GLN A 58 17.07 22.52 4.94
N ALA A 59 15.89 22.35 5.52
CA ALA A 59 14.58 22.15 4.91
C ALA A 59 14.27 22.99 3.64
N PRO A 60 13.49 22.44 2.69
CA PRO A 60 13.16 23.15 1.46
C PRO A 60 12.27 24.37 1.74
N GLY A 61 12.84 25.55 1.54
CA GLY A 61 12.11 26.78 1.28
C GLY A 61 11.53 26.78 -0.13
N ILE A 62 10.31 27.31 -0.26
CA ILE A 62 9.54 27.34 -1.51
C ILE A 62 10.12 28.43 -2.42
N GLU A 63 10.76 28.04 -3.52
CA GLU A 63 11.01 28.96 -4.65
C GLU A 63 9.77 29.00 -5.57
N PRO A 64 9.42 30.17 -6.14
CA PRO A 64 8.30 30.29 -7.06
C PRO A 64 8.60 29.54 -8.37
N GLN A 65 7.84 28.46 -8.62
CA GLN A 65 7.91 27.67 -9.84
C GLN A 65 7.57 28.52 -11.08
N LYS A 66 8.51 28.55 -12.03
CA LYS A 66 8.24 28.93 -13.41
C LYS A 66 7.13 28.02 -13.97
N PRO A 67 6.12 28.52 -14.71
CA PRO A 67 5.01 27.68 -15.16
C PRO A 67 5.54 26.59 -16.10
N LEU A 68 5.59 25.37 -15.59
CA LEU A 68 5.78 24.18 -16.41
C LEU A 68 4.48 23.98 -17.18
N LEU A 69 4.60 23.92 -18.50
CA LEU A 69 3.54 23.53 -19.40
C LEU A 69 2.90 22.22 -18.89
N PRO A 70 1.57 22.09 -18.94
CA PRO A 70 0.89 20.95 -18.33
C PRO A 70 1.12 19.69 -19.16
N THR A 71 2.10 18.89 -18.78
CA THR A 71 2.11 17.45 -19.10
C THR A 71 1.66 16.71 -17.85
N VAL A 72 0.35 16.56 -17.72
CA VAL A 72 -0.26 15.72 -16.69
C VAL A 72 0.03 14.27 -17.03
N VAL A 73 0.99 13.66 -16.34
CA VAL A 73 0.95 12.23 -16.02
C VAL A 73 1.24 12.12 -14.53
N SER A 74 0.24 11.70 -13.78
CA SER A 74 0.22 11.56 -12.33
C SER A 74 1.20 10.46 -11.85
N ASN A 75 2.51 10.73 -11.85
CA ASN A 75 3.51 9.77 -11.38
C ASN A 75 3.58 9.64 -9.84
N GLN A 76 2.52 9.97 -9.09
CA GLN A 76 2.44 9.69 -7.66
C GLN A 76 1.88 8.28 -7.46
N GLY A 77 2.64 7.42 -6.79
CA GLY A 77 2.18 6.08 -6.46
C GLY A 77 3.28 5.09 -6.11
N LEU A 78 2.87 3.83 -5.95
CA LEU A 78 3.73 2.67 -5.77
C LEU A 78 3.85 1.91 -7.09
N TYR A 79 5.06 1.51 -7.47
CA TYR A 79 5.29 0.87 -8.76
C TYR A 79 6.21 -0.34 -8.64
N LEU A 80 5.96 -1.34 -9.50
CA LEU A 80 6.94 -2.36 -9.86
C LEU A 80 7.51 -2.00 -11.23
N ALA A 81 8.81 -1.81 -11.30
CA ALA A 81 9.52 -1.41 -12.50
C ALA A 81 10.45 -2.51 -13.00
N PHE A 82 10.47 -2.73 -14.31
CA PHE A 82 11.40 -3.63 -14.99
C PHE A 82 12.42 -2.79 -15.75
N VAL A 83 13.65 -2.77 -15.26
CA VAL A 83 14.72 -1.93 -15.80
C VAL A 83 15.72 -2.83 -16.53
N PRO A 84 15.96 -2.65 -17.84
CA PRO A 84 16.94 -3.44 -18.57
C PRO A 84 18.34 -3.24 -17.99
N GLN A 85 19.07 -4.33 -17.78
CA GLN A 85 20.49 -4.28 -17.39
C GLN A 85 21.38 -4.47 -18.62
N ASN A 86 20.88 -5.22 -19.59
CA ASN A 86 21.48 -5.48 -20.90
C ASN A 86 20.35 -5.86 -21.88
N ASP A 87 20.69 -6.22 -23.12
CA ASP A 87 19.71 -6.58 -24.15
C ASP A 87 18.95 -7.90 -23.89
N ARG A 88 19.34 -8.65 -22.85
CA ARG A 88 18.80 -9.99 -22.54
C ARG A 88 18.09 -10.06 -21.20
N GLU A 89 18.42 -9.19 -20.25
CA GLU A 89 18.00 -9.31 -18.85
C GLU A 89 17.46 -8.01 -18.30
N VAL A 90 16.43 -8.12 -17.47
CA VAL A 90 15.86 -7.03 -16.70
C VAL A 90 16.01 -7.26 -15.20
N ALA A 91 16.21 -6.19 -14.46
CA ALA A 91 16.12 -6.17 -13.02
C ALA A 91 14.79 -5.58 -12.57
N LEU A 92 14.25 -6.09 -11.46
CA LEU A 92 13.06 -5.53 -10.85
C LEU A 92 13.43 -4.49 -9.81
N PHE A 93 12.65 -3.42 -9.79
CA PHE A 93 12.73 -2.37 -8.79
C PHE A 93 11.35 -2.12 -8.20
N LEU A 94 11.27 -2.10 -6.88
CA LEU A 94 10.10 -1.60 -6.18
C LEU A 94 10.33 -0.11 -5.91
N VAL A 95 9.42 0.72 -6.41
CA VAL A 95 9.56 2.17 -6.41
C VAL A 95 8.42 2.78 -5.62
N ASN A 96 8.77 3.57 -4.62
CA ASN A 96 7.83 4.33 -3.83
C ASN A 96 7.99 5.81 -4.13
N ASN A 97 7.11 6.35 -4.98
CA ASN A 97 7.03 7.78 -5.24
C ASN A 97 5.96 8.47 -4.36
N THR A 98 5.56 7.85 -3.26
CA THR A 98 4.70 8.44 -2.23
C THR A 98 5.54 8.94 -1.05
N ASP A 99 4.89 9.61 -0.09
CA ASP A 99 5.53 10.02 1.18
C ASP A 99 5.31 9.00 2.31
N TRP A 100 4.71 7.85 2.01
CA TRP A 100 4.45 6.79 2.98
C TRP A 100 5.64 5.87 3.11
N ASP A 101 5.89 5.39 4.32
CA ASP A 101 6.77 4.27 4.54
C ASP A 101 5.95 2.99 4.38
N VAL A 102 6.41 2.07 3.54
CA VAL A 102 5.65 0.85 3.23
C VAL A 102 6.49 -0.40 3.53
N PRO A 103 6.21 -1.12 4.64
CA PRO A 103 6.65 -2.50 4.77
C PRO A 103 6.10 -3.32 3.61
N TYR A 104 6.94 -4.14 3.00
CA TYR A 104 6.56 -4.92 1.83
C TYR A 104 7.08 -6.35 1.87
N THR A 105 6.37 -7.24 1.17
CA THR A 105 6.87 -8.54 0.72
C THR A 105 6.62 -8.68 -0.77
N ILE A 106 7.53 -9.34 -1.47
CA ILE A 106 7.40 -9.64 -2.89
C ILE A 106 7.75 -11.11 -3.13
N LEU A 107 6.86 -11.80 -3.85
CA LEU A 107 6.93 -13.23 -4.11
C LEU A 107 6.69 -13.54 -5.60
N GLU A 108 7.19 -14.68 -6.05
CA GLU A 108 6.84 -15.30 -7.32
C GLU A 108 5.80 -16.39 -7.11
N GLU A 109 4.73 -16.34 -7.89
CA GLU A 109 3.69 -17.36 -7.95
C GLU A 109 3.82 -18.13 -9.28
N ARG A 110 4.06 -19.45 -9.17
CA ARG A 110 4.09 -20.40 -10.29
C ARG A 110 3.11 -21.55 -10.01
N GLY A 111 1.87 -21.40 -10.46
CA GLY A 111 0.81 -22.36 -10.16
C GLY A 111 0.50 -22.37 -8.66
N MET A 112 0.77 -23.49 -7.98
CA MET A 112 0.58 -23.62 -6.53
C MET A 112 1.82 -23.30 -5.69
N LEU A 113 2.98 -23.10 -6.34
CA LEU A 113 4.23 -22.82 -5.66
C LEU A 113 4.44 -21.31 -5.52
N MET A 114 4.77 -20.89 -4.30
CA MET A 114 5.12 -19.52 -3.95
C MET A 114 6.59 -19.47 -3.53
N ARG A 115 7.39 -18.62 -4.17
CA ARG A 115 8.79 -18.35 -3.78
C ARG A 115 8.91 -16.91 -3.31
N GLY A 116 9.38 -16.69 -2.09
CA GLY A 116 9.70 -15.34 -1.62
C GLY A 116 10.92 -14.78 -2.35
N LEU A 117 10.82 -13.56 -2.89
CA LEU A 117 11.94 -12.84 -3.50
C LEU A 117 12.63 -11.95 -2.48
N GLN A 118 11.86 -11.09 -1.80
CA GLN A 118 12.39 -10.12 -0.86
C GLN A 118 11.30 -9.62 0.09
N SER A 119 11.71 -9.12 1.24
CA SER A 119 10.87 -8.33 2.15
C SER A 119 11.69 -7.20 2.76
N GLY A 120 11.02 -6.16 3.26
CA GLY A 120 11.70 -5.04 3.89
C GLY A 120 10.79 -3.84 4.12
N LEU A 121 11.41 -2.71 4.43
CA LEU A 121 10.74 -1.41 4.58
C LEU A 121 11.17 -0.50 3.44
N LEU A 122 10.22 -0.06 2.62
CA LEU A 122 10.47 0.88 1.53
C LEU A 122 10.04 2.28 1.95
N LYS A 123 11.01 3.17 2.15
CA LYS A 123 10.76 4.54 2.61
C LYS A 123 10.04 5.38 1.56
N GLY A 124 9.36 6.42 1.99
CA GLY A 124 8.82 7.44 1.09
C GLY A 124 9.91 8.00 0.16
N LYS A 125 9.55 8.25 -1.10
CA LYS A 125 10.47 8.77 -2.14
C LYS A 125 11.75 7.96 -2.32
N SER A 126 11.66 6.64 -2.18
CA SER A 126 12.79 5.73 -2.29
C SER A 126 12.51 4.56 -3.24
N GLN A 127 13.55 3.79 -3.52
CA GLN A 127 13.47 2.58 -4.34
C GLN A 127 14.28 1.46 -3.69
N THR A 128 13.98 0.22 -4.08
CA THR A 128 14.83 -0.93 -3.80
C THR A 128 14.92 -1.83 -5.02
N LYS A 129 16.15 -2.21 -5.37
CA LYS A 129 16.43 -3.23 -6.38
C LYS A 129 16.17 -4.60 -5.78
N LEU A 130 15.57 -5.51 -6.56
CA LEU A 130 15.49 -6.92 -6.22
C LEU A 130 16.75 -7.66 -6.69
N ASN A 131 17.07 -8.76 -6.00
CA ASN A 131 18.30 -9.52 -6.27
C ASN A 131 18.26 -10.33 -7.58
N ASP A 132 17.08 -10.81 -7.96
CA ASP A 132 16.90 -11.67 -9.12
C ASP A 132 16.85 -10.88 -10.44
N TYR A 133 17.41 -11.47 -11.49
CA TYR A 133 17.32 -10.98 -12.88
C TYR A 133 16.42 -11.89 -13.70
N TYR A 134 15.70 -11.29 -14.65
CA TYR A 134 14.76 -12.00 -15.50
C TYR A 134 15.16 -11.89 -16.96
N ALA A 135 15.40 -13.04 -17.59
CA ALA A 135 15.75 -13.09 -19.00
C ALA A 135 14.52 -12.83 -19.88
N LEU A 136 14.63 -11.89 -20.81
CA LEU A 136 13.60 -11.53 -21.79
C LEU A 136 13.26 -12.70 -22.73
N VAL A 137 14.22 -13.58 -23.01
CA VAL A 137 13.97 -14.80 -23.82
C VAL A 137 12.97 -15.74 -23.14
N LYS A 138 12.90 -15.71 -21.80
CA LYS A 138 11.98 -16.53 -21.00
C LYS A 138 10.74 -15.75 -20.57
N PHE A 139 10.40 -14.66 -21.26
CA PHE A 139 9.31 -13.75 -20.85
C PHE A 139 7.97 -14.47 -20.67
N GLU A 140 7.61 -15.39 -21.56
CA GLU A 140 6.37 -16.18 -21.46
C GLU A 140 6.33 -17.08 -20.20
N ASP A 141 7.50 -17.47 -19.69
CA ASP A 141 7.65 -18.31 -18.49
C ASP A 141 7.84 -17.49 -17.20
N TRP A 142 7.70 -16.15 -17.27
CA TRP A 142 7.83 -15.32 -16.08
C TRP A 142 6.70 -15.61 -15.07
N PRO A 143 7.04 -15.60 -13.77
CA PRO A 143 6.05 -15.86 -12.73
C PRO A 143 5.06 -14.70 -12.61
N THR A 144 3.98 -14.94 -11.88
CA THR A 144 3.16 -13.82 -11.39
C THR A 144 3.84 -13.22 -10.17
N PHE A 145 4.11 -11.93 -10.19
CA PHE A 145 4.69 -11.22 -9.06
C PHE A 145 3.59 -10.83 -8.08
N VAL A 146 3.68 -11.31 -6.84
CA VAL A 146 2.73 -10.99 -5.78
C VAL A 146 3.40 -10.04 -4.81
N VAL A 147 2.87 -8.82 -4.73
CA VAL A 147 3.38 -7.76 -3.87
C VAL A 147 2.35 -7.48 -2.79
N GLN A 148 2.78 -7.51 -1.53
CA GLN A 148 1.96 -7.13 -0.39
C GLN A 148 2.62 -5.96 0.31
N MET A 149 1.85 -4.92 0.66
CA MET A 149 2.35 -3.76 1.38
C MET A 149 1.38 -3.30 2.46
N LEU A 150 1.96 -2.72 3.51
CA LEU A 150 1.23 -2.03 4.57
C LEU A 150 1.57 -0.54 4.53
N TRP A 151 0.59 0.31 4.84
CA TRP A 151 0.78 1.76 4.84
C TRP A 151 1.20 2.24 6.23
N PHE A 152 2.32 2.96 6.33
CA PHE A 152 2.77 3.57 7.57
C PHE A 152 3.23 5.01 7.38
N ARG A 153 2.77 5.88 8.27
CA ARG A 153 3.26 7.26 8.41
C ARG A 153 3.00 7.71 9.85
N ALA A 154 3.95 8.43 10.44
CA ALA A 154 3.75 9.02 11.76
C ALA A 154 2.75 10.19 11.69
N GLY A 155 1.84 10.25 12.65
CA GLY A 155 0.82 11.30 12.77
C GLY A 155 -0.60 10.81 12.48
N ASN A 156 -1.53 11.75 12.41
CA ASN A 156 -2.93 11.45 12.15
C ASN A 156 -3.13 11.14 10.67
N VAL A 157 -3.50 9.90 10.38
CA VAL A 157 -3.76 9.45 9.02
C VAL A 157 -4.99 8.54 8.99
N ALA A 158 -5.75 8.61 7.90
CA ALA A 158 -6.81 7.65 7.66
C ALA A 158 -6.22 6.26 7.43
N LEU A 159 -6.82 5.25 8.06
CA LEU A 159 -6.42 3.85 7.86
C LEU A 159 -6.62 3.46 6.40
N ARG A 160 -5.58 2.91 5.78
CA ARG A 160 -5.65 2.33 4.44
C ARG A 160 -5.58 0.81 4.51
N PRO A 161 -6.34 0.08 3.67
CA PRO A 161 -6.25 -1.36 3.63
C PRO A 161 -4.86 -1.81 3.15
N PRO A 162 -4.38 -3.00 3.56
CA PRO A 162 -3.19 -3.60 2.99
C PRO A 162 -3.30 -3.69 1.46
N LEU A 163 -2.25 -3.26 0.76
CA LEU A 163 -2.16 -3.41 -0.69
C LEU A 163 -1.74 -4.84 -0.99
N VAL A 164 -2.52 -5.57 -1.78
CA VAL A 164 -2.13 -6.88 -2.32
C VAL A 164 -2.31 -6.86 -3.83
N LYS A 165 -1.21 -6.84 -4.56
CA LYS A 165 -1.22 -6.78 -6.03
C LYS A 165 -0.59 -8.03 -6.62
N ARG A 166 -1.31 -8.72 -7.50
CA ARG A 166 -0.77 -9.76 -8.38
C ARG A 166 -0.53 -9.15 -9.76
N LEU A 167 0.72 -9.17 -10.21
CA LEU A 167 1.14 -8.64 -11.50
C LEU A 167 1.68 -9.78 -12.36
N LYS A 168 0.97 -10.11 -13.44
CA LYS A 168 1.49 -10.97 -14.50
C LYS A 168 1.88 -10.10 -15.68
N ALA A 169 3.18 -10.05 -16.01
CA ALA A 169 3.66 -9.33 -17.17
C ALA A 169 3.11 -9.98 -18.45
N ARG A 170 2.40 -9.21 -19.28
CA ARG A 170 1.93 -9.64 -20.60
C ARG A 170 2.59 -8.76 -21.66
N ALA A 171 3.04 -9.36 -22.77
CA ALA A 171 3.83 -8.66 -23.79
C ALA A 171 3.18 -7.37 -24.27
N GLU A 172 1.86 -7.41 -24.53
CA GLU A 172 1.08 -6.26 -24.98
C GLU A 172 1.12 -5.08 -24.00
N THR A 173 0.94 -5.36 -22.70
CA THR A 173 1.01 -4.34 -21.65
C THR A 173 2.43 -3.92 -21.32
N PHE A 174 3.40 -4.83 -21.46
CA PHE A 174 4.80 -4.59 -21.16
C PHE A 174 5.37 -3.51 -22.07
N HIS A 175 5.21 -3.65 -23.38
CA HIS A 175 5.74 -2.67 -24.34
C HIS A 175 5.04 -1.30 -24.25
N LYS A 176 3.73 -1.28 -23.95
CA LYS A 176 2.94 -0.05 -23.78
C LYS A 176 3.35 0.77 -22.55
N ASN A 177 3.80 0.10 -21.48
CA ASN A 177 4.17 0.75 -20.21
C ASN A 177 5.63 1.21 -20.14
N LYS A 178 6.26 1.49 -21.28
CA LYS A 178 7.64 2.02 -21.32
C LYS A 178 7.64 3.47 -20.84
N ALA A 179 8.32 3.73 -19.73
CA ALA A 179 8.41 5.06 -19.13
C ALA A 179 9.76 5.26 -18.43
N ASN A 180 10.07 6.50 -18.07
CA ASN A 180 11.18 6.76 -17.15
C ASN A 180 10.74 6.38 -15.73
N VAL A 181 11.51 5.51 -15.07
CA VAL A 181 11.15 5.00 -13.75
C VAL A 181 11.45 6.08 -12.68
N PRO A 182 10.45 6.53 -11.90
CA PRO A 182 10.65 7.52 -10.85
C PRO A 182 11.69 7.06 -9.83
N VAL A 183 12.44 7.99 -9.22
CA VAL A 183 13.52 7.73 -8.23
C VAL A 183 14.76 7.02 -8.82
N VAL A 184 14.57 6.07 -9.73
CA VAL A 184 15.66 5.35 -10.42
C VAL A 184 16.27 6.18 -11.54
N ASN A 185 15.46 7.03 -12.19
CA ASN A 185 15.82 7.89 -13.32
C ASN A 185 16.43 7.12 -14.51
N GLN A 186 15.91 5.91 -14.75
CA GLN A 186 16.30 5.07 -15.88
C GLN A 186 15.06 4.67 -16.69
N PRO A 187 15.19 4.49 -18.01
CA PRO A 187 14.12 3.96 -18.83
C PRO A 187 13.81 2.51 -18.44
N GLY A 188 12.53 2.17 -18.34
CA GLY A 188 12.07 0.82 -18.02
C GLY A 188 10.59 0.64 -18.31
N HIS A 189 10.04 -0.49 -17.89
CA HIS A 189 8.62 -0.76 -17.97
C HIS A 189 7.99 -0.60 -16.58
N LEU A 190 7.06 0.34 -16.44
CA LEU A 190 6.53 0.78 -15.15
C LEU A 190 5.09 0.29 -14.95
N PHE A 191 4.83 -0.43 -13.86
CA PHE A 191 3.50 -0.92 -13.52
C PHE A 191 3.06 -0.36 -12.17
N GLN A 192 1.96 0.39 -12.18
CA GLN A 192 1.39 0.96 -10.97
C GLN A 192 0.70 -0.12 -10.13
N LEU A 193 1.07 -0.21 -8.86
CA LEU A 193 0.57 -1.22 -7.93
C LEU A 193 -0.69 -0.75 -7.20
N ASP A 194 -0.83 0.55 -6.97
CA ASP A 194 -1.90 1.21 -6.24
C ASP A 194 -3.01 1.79 -7.12
N ALA A 195 -3.03 1.49 -8.43
CA ALA A 195 -4.00 2.04 -9.38
C ALA A 195 -5.47 1.63 -9.09
N ASP A 196 -5.68 0.50 -8.41
CA ASP A 196 -7.01 0.02 -8.03
C ASP A 196 -7.49 0.62 -6.68
N GLU A 197 -6.65 1.42 -5.99
CA GLU A 197 -7.14 2.28 -4.91
C GLU A 197 -7.89 3.46 -5.53
N LYS A 198 -9.16 3.25 -5.88
CA LYS A 198 -10.11 4.35 -5.84
C LYS A 198 -10.16 4.80 -4.38
N VAL A 199 -9.35 5.80 -4.05
CA VAL A 199 -9.49 6.58 -2.83
C VAL A 199 -10.92 7.12 -2.86
N THR A 200 -11.84 6.47 -2.14
CA THR A 200 -13.10 7.09 -1.70
C THR A 200 -12.73 8.14 -0.65
N GLY A 201 -12.13 9.20 -1.14
CA GLY A 201 -11.94 10.47 -0.50
C GLY A 201 -12.31 11.46 -1.57
N GLU A 202 -13.60 11.78 -1.65
CA GLU A 202 -14.03 12.94 -2.41
C GLU A 202 -13.17 14.13 -1.96
N PRO A 203 -12.52 14.86 -2.89
CA PRO A 203 -11.97 16.14 -2.56
C PRO A 203 -13.15 17.07 -2.33
N THR A 204 -13.50 17.33 -1.06
CA THR A 204 -14.38 18.44 -0.72
C THR A 204 -13.82 19.70 -1.40
N PRO A 205 -14.55 20.33 -2.33
CA PRO A 205 -14.05 21.52 -2.99
C PRO A 205 -13.90 22.63 -1.96
N ALA A 206 -12.72 23.25 -1.96
CA ALA A 206 -12.45 24.46 -1.21
C ALA A 206 -13.46 25.55 -1.59
N ASN A 207 -14.39 25.86 -0.69
CA ASN A 207 -15.13 27.11 -0.73
C ASN A 207 -15.28 27.67 0.69
N LYS A 208 -14.49 28.73 0.95
CA LYS A 208 -14.76 29.89 1.80
C LYS A 208 -15.30 29.65 3.23
N MET A 209 -14.35 29.61 4.17
CA MET A 209 -14.29 30.31 5.46
C MET A 209 -15.60 30.67 6.19
N GLN A 210 -15.85 30.03 7.34
CA GLN A 210 -16.46 30.63 8.54
C GLN A 210 -15.79 30.05 9.81
N PRO A 211 -15.53 30.86 10.84
CA PRO A 211 -14.83 30.44 12.07
C PRO A 211 -15.75 29.60 12.98
N ALA A 212 -15.18 28.55 13.56
CA ALA A 212 -15.87 27.65 14.49
C ALA A 212 -16.24 28.35 15.81
N PRO A 213 -17.45 28.13 16.38
CA PRO A 213 -17.70 28.39 17.79
C PRO A 213 -17.20 27.21 18.66
N ALA A 214 -16.74 27.58 19.85
CA ALA A 214 -16.06 26.81 20.89
C ALA A 214 -16.49 25.34 21.12
N LEU A 215 -15.45 24.52 21.33
CA LEU A 215 -15.44 23.17 21.86
C LEU A 215 -16.13 23.09 23.24
N LYS A 216 -17.04 22.11 23.42
CA LYS A 216 -17.55 21.74 24.76
C LYS A 216 -16.95 20.40 25.20
N ALA A 217 -16.34 20.43 26.39
CA ALA A 217 -15.49 19.40 26.98
C ALA A 217 -16.24 18.18 27.58
N ASP A 218 -17.54 18.02 27.30
CA ASP A 218 -18.38 17.03 27.99
C ASP A 218 -18.56 15.71 27.21
N ALA A 219 -18.12 15.64 25.95
CA ALA A 219 -18.26 14.43 25.12
C ALA A 219 -17.11 13.41 25.28
N ILE A 220 -16.00 13.77 25.95
CA ILE A 220 -14.78 12.94 26.01
C ILE A 220 -14.85 11.86 27.12
N LYS A 221 -15.79 11.97 28.07
CA LYS A 221 -15.87 11.03 29.21
C LYS A 221 -16.62 9.72 28.92
N ALA A 222 -17.34 9.61 27.80
CA ALA A 222 -18.14 8.42 27.48
C ALA A 222 -17.41 7.36 26.65
N GLU A 223 -16.31 7.69 25.97
CA GLU A 223 -15.55 6.76 25.12
C GLU A 223 -14.40 6.03 25.85
N MET A 224 -14.09 6.39 27.11
CA MET A 224 -12.96 5.83 27.87
C MET A 224 -13.27 4.55 28.66
N LEU A 225 -14.48 3.97 28.53
CA LEU A 225 -14.96 2.85 29.36
C LEU A 225 -15.41 1.60 28.58
N ALA A 226 -15.07 1.46 27.29
CA ALA A 226 -15.30 0.22 26.56
C ALA A 226 -14.04 -0.69 26.56
N PRO A 227 -14.18 -1.99 26.88
CA PRO A 227 -13.04 -2.90 27.04
C PRO A 227 -12.37 -3.22 25.70
N LYS A 228 -11.03 -3.15 25.69
CA LYS A 228 -10.16 -3.68 24.63
C LYS A 228 -10.31 -5.19 24.54
N ASN A 229 -10.83 -5.68 23.43
CA ASN A 229 -10.57 -7.02 22.93
C ASN A 229 -10.04 -6.86 21.51
N ASP A 230 -8.80 -7.27 21.28
CA ASP A 230 -8.26 -7.50 19.94
C ASP A 230 -8.88 -8.79 19.38
N PRO A 231 -9.53 -8.77 18.21
CA PRO A 231 -9.55 -9.94 17.36
C PRO A 231 -8.68 -9.66 16.14
N VAL A 232 -7.73 -10.55 15.91
CA VAL A 232 -7.05 -10.75 14.63
C VAL A 232 -8.12 -10.69 13.52
N GLY A 233 -8.10 -9.61 12.75
CA GLY A 233 -9.16 -9.30 11.79
C GLY A 233 -9.17 -10.26 10.62
N ILE A 234 -9.98 -11.32 10.72
CA ILE A 234 -10.56 -11.95 9.52
C ILE A 234 -11.42 -10.86 8.88
N ILE A 235 -11.04 -10.38 7.69
CA ILE A 235 -11.89 -9.47 6.93
C ILE A 235 -13.14 -10.25 6.52
N VAL A 236 -14.18 -10.20 7.36
CA VAL A 236 -15.49 -10.77 7.04
C VAL A 236 -16.17 -9.82 6.07
N THR A 237 -16.16 -10.17 4.78
CA THR A 237 -16.90 -9.43 3.77
C THR A 237 -18.39 -9.76 3.86
N ARG A 238 -19.25 -8.74 3.89
CA ARG A 238 -20.70 -8.92 3.88
C ARG A 238 -21.12 -9.58 2.56
N PRO A 239 -21.75 -10.77 2.59
CA PRO A 239 -22.17 -11.47 1.38
C PRO A 239 -23.40 -10.81 0.73
N SER A 240 -23.68 -11.19 -0.52
CA SER A 240 -24.91 -10.80 -1.20
C SER A 240 -26.13 -11.38 -0.50
N ALA A 241 -27.26 -10.65 -0.53
CA ALA A 241 -28.52 -11.12 0.05
C ALA A 241 -29.08 -12.38 -0.65
N VAL A 242 -28.67 -12.63 -1.89
CA VAL A 242 -28.99 -13.82 -2.67
C VAL A 242 -27.70 -14.46 -3.14
N VAL A 243 -27.56 -15.76 -2.93
CA VAL A 243 -26.34 -16.53 -3.19
C VAL A 243 -26.70 -17.73 -4.03
N ASP A 244 -26.10 -17.83 -5.22
CA ASP A 244 -26.26 -18.98 -6.10
C ASP A 244 -25.25 -20.08 -5.74
N LEU A 245 -25.75 -21.27 -5.45
CA LEU A 245 -24.95 -22.45 -5.12
C LEU A 245 -24.86 -23.44 -6.30
N HIS A 246 -25.41 -23.14 -7.47
CA HIS A 246 -25.22 -23.99 -8.65
C HIS A 246 -23.75 -24.11 -9.02
N VAL A 247 -23.34 -25.29 -9.49
CA VAL A 247 -21.93 -25.61 -9.76
C VAL A 247 -21.37 -24.66 -10.82
N GLU A 248 -22.18 -24.29 -11.81
CA GLU A 248 -21.85 -23.35 -12.89
C GLU A 248 -21.56 -21.94 -12.37
N ALA A 249 -22.26 -21.52 -11.29
CA ALA A 249 -22.03 -20.24 -10.64
C ALA A 249 -20.77 -20.27 -9.76
N LEU A 250 -20.44 -21.43 -9.17
CA LEU A 250 -19.27 -21.60 -8.31
C LEU A 250 -17.98 -21.88 -9.08
N LEU A 251 -18.09 -22.46 -10.29
CA LEU A 251 -16.98 -22.84 -11.17
C LEU A 251 -17.22 -22.30 -12.59
N PRO A 252 -16.86 -21.04 -12.86
CA PRO A 252 -17.05 -20.43 -14.19
C PRO A 252 -16.23 -21.12 -15.31
N ASN A 253 -15.25 -21.96 -14.96
CA ASN A 253 -14.44 -22.73 -15.90
C ASN A 253 -14.93 -24.19 -16.10
N GLY A 254 -16.10 -24.55 -15.54
CA GLY A 254 -16.71 -25.88 -15.64
C GLY A 254 -16.22 -26.89 -14.58
N PRO A 255 -16.97 -27.99 -14.35
CA PRO A 255 -16.68 -29.00 -13.33
C PRO A 255 -15.58 -29.98 -13.79
N ASP A 256 -14.40 -29.47 -14.10
CA ASP A 256 -13.33 -30.24 -14.73
C ASP A 256 -12.87 -31.39 -13.80
N LYS A 257 -13.26 -32.63 -14.15
CA LYS A 257 -12.87 -33.91 -13.53
C LYS A 257 -13.27 -34.15 -12.05
N ARG A 258 -14.33 -33.52 -11.55
CA ARG A 258 -14.78 -33.72 -10.15
C ARG A 258 -15.90 -34.76 -10.02
N ILE A 259 -15.83 -35.58 -8.97
CA ILE A 259 -16.85 -36.61 -8.65
C ILE A 259 -18.07 -35.92 -8.01
N PRO A 260 -19.33 -36.34 -8.27
CA PRO A 260 -20.54 -35.70 -7.71
C PRO A 260 -20.51 -35.39 -6.20
N ALA A 261 -19.84 -36.23 -5.40
CA ALA A 261 -19.66 -36.02 -3.97
C ALA A 261 -18.79 -34.78 -3.67
N GLU A 262 -17.73 -34.54 -4.44
CA GLU A 262 -16.84 -33.38 -4.29
C GLU A 262 -17.53 -32.08 -4.71
N LEU A 263 -18.41 -32.14 -5.71
CA LEU A 263 -19.22 -30.99 -6.12
C LEU A 263 -20.18 -30.60 -4.99
N LEU A 264 -20.87 -31.57 -4.40
CA LEU A 264 -21.76 -31.35 -3.26
C LEU A 264 -21.01 -30.76 -2.06
N GLU A 265 -19.82 -31.28 -1.76
CA GLU A 265 -18.97 -30.76 -0.68
C GLU A 265 -18.56 -29.30 -0.94
N LEU A 266 -18.18 -28.94 -2.17
CA LEU A 266 -17.86 -27.56 -2.55
C LEU A 266 -19.05 -26.62 -2.36
N GLN A 267 -20.24 -27.04 -2.78
CA GLN A 267 -21.48 -26.27 -2.60
C GLN A 267 -21.77 -26.03 -1.12
N LEU A 268 -21.65 -27.07 -0.28
CA LEU A 268 -21.88 -26.99 1.16
C LEU A 268 -20.86 -26.13 1.88
N LYS A 269 -19.57 -26.23 1.52
CA LYS A 269 -18.51 -25.38 2.06
C LYS A 269 -18.74 -23.91 1.72
N THR A 270 -19.23 -23.64 0.51
CA THR A 270 -19.57 -22.28 0.08
C THR A 270 -20.78 -21.73 0.82
N PHE A 271 -21.80 -22.57 1.02
CA PHE A 271 -22.96 -22.25 1.86
C PHE A 271 -22.56 -21.88 3.29
N GLU A 272 -21.75 -22.72 3.96
CA GLU A 272 -21.32 -22.47 5.35
C GLU A 272 -20.52 -21.18 5.47
N LYS A 273 -19.49 -21.01 4.64
CA LYS A 273 -18.68 -19.78 4.64
C LYS A 273 -19.54 -18.54 4.46
N THR A 274 -20.51 -18.60 3.55
CA THR A 274 -21.39 -17.47 3.25
C THR A 274 -22.39 -17.19 4.38
N LEU A 275 -22.93 -18.24 5.02
CA LEU A 275 -23.80 -18.11 6.17
C LEU A 275 -23.06 -17.49 7.37
N GLU A 276 -21.86 -17.98 7.69
CA GLU A 276 -21.04 -17.44 8.78
C GLU A 276 -20.68 -15.98 8.54
N ASN A 277 -20.34 -15.61 7.30
CA ASN A 277 -20.08 -14.22 6.96
C ASN A 277 -21.34 -13.35 7.10
N ALA A 278 -22.52 -13.86 6.74
CA ALA A 278 -23.78 -13.15 6.90
C ALA A 278 -24.11 -12.90 8.38
N VAL A 279 -23.88 -13.91 9.23
CA VAL A 279 -24.03 -13.82 10.69
C VAL A 279 -23.05 -12.80 11.27
N ALA A 280 -21.76 -12.92 10.93
CA ALA A 280 -20.71 -12.05 11.46
C ALA A 280 -20.83 -10.59 10.98
N THR A 281 -21.48 -10.35 9.83
CA THR A 281 -21.77 -8.99 9.33
C THR A 281 -23.14 -8.45 9.76
N GLY A 282 -23.89 -9.18 10.59
CA GLY A 282 -25.19 -8.74 11.12
C GLY A 282 -26.28 -8.62 10.05
N MET A 283 -26.28 -9.50 9.05
CA MET A 283 -27.37 -9.55 8.07
C MET A 283 -28.63 -10.12 8.71
N ASN A 284 -29.79 -9.50 8.44
CA ASN A 284 -31.08 -10.00 8.93
C ASN A 284 -31.59 -11.23 8.16
N GLU A 285 -31.28 -11.32 6.87
CA GLU A 285 -31.74 -12.42 6.00
C GLU A 285 -30.79 -12.66 4.84
N ILE A 286 -30.77 -13.91 4.37
CA ILE A 286 -30.01 -14.35 3.19
C ILE A 286 -30.78 -15.47 2.46
N THR A 287 -30.72 -15.50 1.13
CA THR A 287 -31.40 -16.51 0.31
C THR A 287 -30.37 -17.33 -0.47
N PHE A 288 -30.44 -18.66 -0.34
CA PHE A 288 -29.58 -19.58 -1.07
C PHE A 288 -30.34 -20.27 -2.20
N ILE A 289 -29.84 -20.18 -3.43
CA ILE A 289 -30.38 -20.86 -4.59
C ILE A 289 -29.62 -22.19 -4.76
N HIS A 290 -30.30 -23.31 -4.55
CA HIS A 290 -29.71 -24.66 -4.60
C HIS A 290 -30.26 -25.52 -5.74
N GLY A 291 -31.23 -25.01 -6.51
CA GLY A 291 -31.86 -25.72 -7.62
C GLY A 291 -32.89 -26.77 -7.17
N VAL A 292 -33.54 -27.38 -8.16
CA VAL A 292 -34.67 -28.32 -7.99
C VAL A 292 -34.31 -29.80 -8.23
N GLY A 293 -33.02 -30.13 -8.31
CA GLY A 293 -32.51 -31.45 -8.72
C GLY A 293 -32.90 -32.62 -7.80
N SER A 294 -31.94 -33.46 -7.40
CA SER A 294 -32.22 -34.63 -6.54
C SER A 294 -32.65 -34.30 -5.10
N GLY A 295 -32.66 -33.02 -4.72
CA GLY A 295 -33.01 -32.57 -3.37
C GLY A 295 -31.91 -32.80 -2.31
N ALA A 296 -30.76 -33.40 -2.69
CA ALA A 296 -29.66 -33.68 -1.77
C ALA A 296 -29.09 -32.40 -1.12
N LEU A 297 -28.81 -31.37 -1.92
CA LEU A 297 -28.29 -30.09 -1.42
C LEU A 297 -29.30 -29.37 -0.50
N ARG A 298 -30.58 -29.34 -0.88
CA ARG A 298 -31.66 -28.77 -0.04
C ARG A 298 -31.73 -29.46 1.32
N THR A 299 -31.73 -30.79 1.31
CA THR A 299 -31.86 -31.60 2.53
C THR A 299 -30.71 -31.33 3.49
N GLU A 300 -29.49 -31.24 2.96
CA GLU A 300 -28.30 -30.98 3.77
C GLU A 300 -28.24 -29.53 4.26
N LEU A 301 -28.67 -28.55 3.45
CA LEU A 301 -28.85 -27.16 3.87
C LEU A 301 -29.82 -27.06 5.06
N HIS A 302 -31.02 -27.64 4.92
CA HIS A 302 -32.04 -27.61 5.97
C HIS A 302 -31.55 -28.30 7.25
N ARG A 303 -30.83 -29.42 7.13
CA ARG A 303 -30.22 -30.13 8.26
C ARG A 303 -29.21 -29.26 9.02
N ARG A 304 -28.38 -28.49 8.32
CA ARG A 304 -27.37 -27.60 8.92
C ARG A 304 -28.03 -26.35 9.51
N LEU A 305 -28.94 -25.72 8.78
CA LEU A 305 -29.68 -24.54 9.24
C LEU A 305 -30.47 -24.82 10.52
N GLY A 306 -31.14 -25.98 10.62
CA GLY A 306 -31.88 -26.37 11.83
C GLY A 306 -31.03 -26.56 13.09
N LYS A 307 -29.70 -26.70 12.95
CA LYS A 307 -28.76 -26.83 14.06
C LYS A 307 -27.97 -25.54 14.33
N HIS A 308 -28.11 -24.53 13.49
CA HIS A 308 -27.26 -23.36 13.53
C HIS A 308 -27.70 -22.37 14.62
N PRO A 309 -26.83 -21.99 15.58
CA PRO A 309 -27.23 -21.22 16.75
C PRO A 309 -27.73 -19.80 16.42
N HIS A 310 -27.23 -19.21 15.34
CA HIS A 310 -27.56 -17.84 14.89
C HIS A 310 -28.66 -17.78 13.81
N VAL A 311 -29.29 -18.90 13.47
CA VAL A 311 -30.44 -18.92 12.55
C VAL A 311 -31.72 -18.81 13.37
N LYS A 312 -32.60 -17.86 13.01
CA LYS A 312 -33.90 -17.65 13.65
C LYS A 312 -34.94 -18.62 13.10
N PHE A 313 -35.07 -18.66 11.78
CA PHE A 313 -35.90 -19.63 11.04
C PHE A 313 -35.40 -19.70 9.60
N PHE A 314 -35.80 -20.74 8.89
CA PHE A 314 -35.58 -20.89 7.45
C PHE A 314 -36.84 -21.44 6.80
N GLU A 315 -37.09 -21.06 5.57
CA GLU A 315 -38.25 -21.46 4.78
C GLU A 315 -37.87 -21.56 3.30
N ASP A 316 -38.62 -22.34 2.52
CA ASP A 316 -38.43 -22.34 1.08
C ASP A 316 -38.83 -20.95 0.52
N ALA A 317 -37.96 -20.34 -0.29
CA ALA A 317 -38.13 -18.99 -0.78
C ALA A 317 -39.30 -18.87 -1.78
N GLN A 318 -39.88 -17.68 -1.88
CA GLN A 318 -41.12 -17.43 -2.65
C GLN A 318 -41.05 -17.96 -4.10
N LYS A 319 -41.96 -18.89 -4.43
CA LYS A 319 -42.09 -19.55 -5.76
C LYS A 319 -42.09 -18.57 -6.95
N GLN A 320 -42.62 -17.36 -6.77
CA GLN A 320 -42.80 -16.37 -7.83
C GLN A 320 -41.49 -15.71 -8.28
N LYS A 321 -40.44 -15.67 -7.44
CA LYS A 321 -39.17 -14.99 -7.76
C LYS A 321 -38.00 -15.95 -8.05
N PHE A 322 -38.00 -17.15 -7.48
CA PHE A 322 -36.82 -18.05 -7.52
C PHE A 322 -37.14 -19.51 -7.90
N GLY A 323 -38.39 -19.82 -8.28
CA GLY A 323 -38.82 -21.20 -8.51
C GLY A 323 -38.87 -22.05 -7.22
N TYR A 324 -38.83 -23.38 -7.35
CA TYR A 324 -38.88 -24.35 -6.23
C TYR A 324 -37.50 -24.64 -5.59
N GLY A 325 -36.46 -23.90 -5.98
CA GLY A 325 -35.07 -24.28 -5.75
C GLY A 325 -34.27 -23.33 -4.86
N ALA A 326 -34.90 -22.63 -3.92
CA ALA A 326 -34.21 -21.69 -3.04
C ALA A 326 -34.73 -21.75 -1.60
N THR A 327 -33.84 -21.51 -0.65
CA THR A 327 -34.13 -21.46 0.80
C THR A 327 -33.80 -20.07 1.33
N LYS A 328 -34.79 -19.41 1.93
CA LYS A 328 -34.63 -18.15 2.67
C LYS A 328 -34.26 -18.45 4.11
N VAL A 329 -33.26 -17.75 4.63
CA VAL A 329 -32.75 -17.91 6.00
C VAL A 329 -32.86 -16.56 6.70
N ALA A 330 -33.58 -16.52 7.81
CA ALA A 330 -33.60 -15.38 8.73
C ALA A 330 -32.56 -15.60 9.82
N ILE A 331 -31.68 -14.63 9.99
CA ILE A 331 -30.59 -14.64 10.97
C ILE A 331 -31.04 -13.85 12.21
N LYS A 332 -30.53 -14.24 13.39
CA LYS A 332 -30.92 -13.69 14.69
C LYS A 332 -30.43 -12.27 14.95
#